data_AF-A0A7W8FTI5-F1
#
_entry.id   AF-A0A7W8FTI5-F1
#
_cell.length_a   1.000
_cell.length_b   1.000
_cell.length_c   1.000
_cell.angle_alpha   90.00
_cell.angle_beta   90.00
_cell.angle_gamma   90.00
#
_symmetry.space_group_name_H-M   'P 1'
#
loop_
_entity.id
_entity.type
_entity.pdbx_description
1 polymer ?
#
loop_
_entity_poly.entity_id
_entity_poly.type
_entity_poly.pdbx_seq_one_letter_code
_entity_poly.pdbx_strand_id
1 'polypeptide(L)'
;MYKVQEVAKIAGVSVRTLHHYDSIGLLKPSNIGSNRYRYYNDEDLKLLQHILFFKELGFSLKKIQEIVAHGFDANFALAQHIEFLRLKKERMESLIQSAEMTLLENAGAETLSNEDRFAAFADKKNGDDISKYKMEIPELLEDEVSEESIDAAEEAEVLVNMAVIDEAAAIEEPEQVETAKPEKEEEDLDEINREGNRIYNAVAALMHLPADAPEVQVEMKAYYTLLNRFYDCTPRMFRGLADLYASDSRFANNIDQHGKGLSTYLKEAMYVYAAALQDA
;
A
#
# COMPACT_ATOMS: atom_id res chain seq x y z
N MET A 1 -15.53 9.94 -22.36
CA MET A 1 -14.29 10.69 -22.69
C MET A 1 -14.07 11.76 -21.64
N TYR A 2 -12.84 11.90 -21.16
CA TYR A 2 -12.43 12.76 -20.06
C TYR A 2 -11.45 13.81 -20.55
N LYS A 3 -11.57 15.04 -20.08
CA LYS A 3 -10.58 16.10 -20.31
C LYS A 3 -9.34 15.85 -19.46
N VAL A 4 -8.19 16.38 -19.90
CA VAL A 4 -6.91 16.26 -19.17
C VAL A 4 -6.99 16.65 -17.68
N GLN A 5 -7.81 17.63 -17.31
CA GLN A 5 -7.99 18.05 -15.90
C GLN A 5 -8.77 17.02 -15.08
N GLU A 6 -9.77 16.37 -15.69
CA GLU A 6 -10.57 15.33 -15.03
C GLU A 6 -9.71 14.09 -14.80
N VAL A 7 -8.93 13.68 -15.81
CA VAL A 7 -7.99 12.56 -15.70
C VAL A 7 -6.93 12.82 -14.63
N ALA A 8 -6.35 14.03 -14.61
CA ALA A 8 -5.39 14.44 -13.59
C ALA A 8 -5.97 14.31 -12.17
N LYS A 9 -7.23 14.74 -11.98
CA LYS A 9 -7.92 14.64 -10.71
C LYS A 9 -8.21 13.19 -10.32
N ILE A 10 -8.70 12.37 -11.25
CA ILE A 10 -9.05 10.96 -10.99
C ILE A 10 -7.81 10.14 -10.65
N ALA A 11 -6.74 10.29 -11.44
CA ALA A 11 -5.52 9.50 -11.27
C ALA A 11 -4.54 10.08 -10.23
N GLY A 12 -4.89 11.20 -9.57
CA GLY A 12 -4.03 11.84 -8.57
C GLY A 12 -2.70 12.37 -9.13
N VAL A 13 -2.63 12.67 -10.44
CA VAL A 13 -1.41 13.15 -11.11
C VAL A 13 -1.55 14.59 -11.58
N SER A 14 -0.44 15.30 -11.73
CA SER A 14 -0.48 16.66 -12.26
C SER A 14 -0.82 16.69 -13.75
N VAL A 15 -1.51 17.75 -14.21
CA VAL A 15 -1.72 18.00 -15.66
C VAL A 15 -0.38 18.07 -16.41
N ARG A 16 0.67 18.61 -15.76
CA ARG A 16 2.04 18.64 -16.32
C ARG A 16 2.56 17.22 -16.57
N THR A 17 2.27 16.27 -15.69
CA THR A 17 2.66 14.86 -15.84
C THR A 17 2.00 14.25 -17.08
N LEU A 18 0.69 14.45 -17.26
CA LEU A 18 -0.03 13.95 -18.44
C LEU A 18 0.47 14.58 -19.75
N HIS A 19 0.76 15.88 -19.75
CA HIS A 19 1.41 16.53 -20.90
C HIS A 19 2.82 16.00 -21.16
N HIS A 20 3.57 15.67 -20.10
CA HIS A 20 4.87 15.07 -20.26
C HIS A 20 4.76 13.68 -20.90
N TYR A 21 3.84 12.82 -20.43
CA TYR A 21 3.60 11.49 -21.00
C TYR A 21 3.18 11.56 -22.47
N ASP A 22 2.34 12.52 -22.84
CA ASP A 22 2.00 12.81 -24.24
C ASP A 22 3.25 13.23 -25.05
N SER A 23 4.06 14.15 -24.51
CA SER A 23 5.26 14.67 -25.20
C SER A 23 6.33 13.61 -25.48
N ILE A 24 6.47 12.63 -24.59
CA ILE A 24 7.40 11.51 -24.79
C ILE A 24 6.74 10.37 -25.58
N GLY A 25 5.43 10.42 -25.82
CA GLY A 25 4.67 9.39 -26.53
C GLY A 25 4.32 8.17 -25.69
N LEU A 26 4.39 8.26 -24.37
CA LEU A 26 4.05 7.17 -23.44
C LEU A 26 2.53 7.01 -23.28
N LEU A 27 1.79 8.12 -23.20
CA LEU A 27 0.33 8.11 -23.12
C LEU A 27 -0.23 9.24 -23.99
N LYS A 28 -0.84 8.89 -25.11
CA LYS A 28 -1.43 9.85 -26.05
C LYS A 28 -2.94 9.94 -25.81
N PRO A 29 -3.54 11.13 -25.92
CA PRO A 29 -4.99 11.25 -25.84
C PRO A 29 -5.65 10.60 -27.06
N SER A 30 -6.72 9.82 -26.85
CA SER A 30 -7.52 9.25 -27.93
C SER A 30 -8.14 10.28 -28.88
N ASN A 31 -8.39 11.50 -28.41
CA ASN A 31 -8.90 12.57 -29.26
C ASN A 31 -8.32 13.95 -28.91
N ILE A 32 -8.01 14.73 -29.95
CA ILE A 32 -7.68 16.14 -29.83
C ILE A 32 -8.82 16.93 -30.48
N GLY A 33 -9.58 17.66 -29.65
CA GLY A 33 -10.71 18.45 -30.13
C GLY A 33 -10.27 19.62 -31.02
N SER A 34 -11.22 20.19 -31.77
CA SER A 34 -10.98 21.37 -32.64
C SER A 34 -10.43 22.60 -31.90
N ASN A 35 -10.66 22.67 -30.59
CA ASN A 35 -10.13 23.67 -29.65
C ASN A 35 -8.72 23.34 -29.12
N ARG A 36 -8.07 22.27 -29.62
CA ARG A 36 -6.79 21.71 -29.16
C ARG A 36 -6.83 21.17 -27.73
N TYR A 37 -8.01 20.90 -27.16
CA TYR A 37 -8.11 20.17 -25.90
C TYR A 37 -7.91 18.67 -26.11
N ARG A 38 -7.26 18.05 -25.12
CA ARG A 38 -6.97 16.62 -25.08
C ARG A 38 -8.09 15.89 -24.36
N TYR A 39 -8.56 14.82 -24.99
CA TYR A 39 -9.60 13.94 -24.48
C TYR A 39 -9.09 12.51 -24.44
N TYR A 40 -9.31 11.87 -23.28
CA TYR A 40 -8.92 10.50 -23.00
C TYR A 40 -10.16 9.61 -22.89
N ASN A 41 -10.13 8.39 -23.41
CA ASN A 41 -11.21 7.41 -23.23
C ASN A 41 -10.86 6.44 -22.08
N ASP A 42 -11.75 5.49 -21.79
CA ASP A 42 -11.53 4.53 -20.71
C ASP A 42 -10.31 3.63 -20.95
N GLU A 43 -9.97 3.30 -22.21
CA GLU A 43 -8.76 2.53 -22.54
C GLU A 43 -7.47 3.31 -22.24
N ASP A 44 -7.45 4.62 -22.50
CA ASP A 44 -6.33 5.48 -22.12
C ASP A 44 -6.15 5.53 -20.59
N LEU A 45 -7.25 5.51 -19.84
CA LEU A 45 -7.22 5.50 -18.38
C LEU A 45 -6.72 4.16 -17.83
N LYS A 46 -7.12 3.03 -18.43
CA LYS A 46 -6.58 1.71 -18.11
C LYS A 46 -5.07 1.68 -18.36
N LEU A 47 -4.61 2.16 -19.53
CA LEU A 47 -3.17 2.25 -19.83
C LEU A 47 -2.44 3.15 -18.83
N LEU A 48 -3.03 4.29 -18.46
CA LEU A 48 -2.47 5.17 -17.43
C LEU A 48 -2.31 4.44 -16.09
N GLN A 49 -3.27 3.62 -15.68
CA GLN A 49 -3.18 2.83 -14.45
C GLN A 49 -1.94 1.91 -14.46
N HIS A 50 -1.69 1.19 -15.55
CA HIS A 50 -0.49 0.36 -15.67
C HIS A 50 0.80 1.17 -15.60
N ILE A 51 0.85 2.31 -16.29
CA ILE A 51 2.00 3.23 -16.21
C ILE A 51 2.27 3.63 -14.76
N LEU A 52 1.22 3.90 -13.97
CA LEU A 52 1.35 4.25 -12.56
C LEU A 52 1.84 3.07 -11.71
N PHE A 53 1.38 1.84 -11.96
CA PHE A 53 1.92 0.66 -11.28
C PHE A 53 3.42 0.49 -11.55
N PHE A 54 3.84 0.58 -12.82
CA PHE A 54 5.27 0.55 -13.14
C PHE A 54 6.06 1.66 -12.45
N LYS A 55 5.50 2.88 -12.38
CA LYS A 55 6.13 4.01 -11.68
C LYS A 55 6.29 3.75 -10.19
N GLU A 56 5.27 3.17 -9.54
CA GLU A 56 5.31 2.81 -8.12
C GLU A 56 6.32 1.69 -7.85
N LEU A 57 6.46 0.76 -8.79
CA LEU A 57 7.50 -0.27 -8.77
C LEU A 57 8.92 0.24 -9.11
N GLY A 58 9.10 1.54 -9.31
CA GLY A 58 10.41 2.17 -9.51
C GLY A 58 10.90 2.19 -10.97
N PHE A 59 10.09 1.79 -11.94
CA PHE A 59 10.50 1.76 -13.34
C PHE A 59 10.74 3.17 -13.91
N SER A 60 11.75 3.27 -14.78
CA SER A 60 12.03 4.49 -15.54
C SER A 60 11.03 4.65 -16.68
N LEU A 61 10.68 5.90 -17.04
CA LEU A 61 9.71 6.17 -18.11
C LEU A 61 10.14 5.57 -19.45
N LYS A 62 11.43 5.60 -19.78
CA LYS A 62 11.98 4.97 -20.99
C LYS A 62 11.69 3.46 -21.01
N LYS A 63 11.82 2.78 -19.86
CA LYS A 63 11.57 1.34 -19.78
C LYS A 63 10.09 1.00 -19.91
N ILE A 64 9.23 1.81 -19.32
CA ILE A 64 7.77 1.66 -19.46
C ILE A 64 7.38 1.79 -20.94
N GLN A 65 7.96 2.75 -21.67
CA GLN A 65 7.73 2.90 -23.11
C GLN A 65 8.15 1.66 -23.91
N GLU A 66 9.32 1.08 -23.60
CA GLU A 66 9.76 -0.17 -24.23
C GLU A 66 8.76 -1.30 -23.99
N ILE A 67 8.28 -1.47 -22.76
CA ILE A 67 7.33 -2.54 -22.42
C ILE A 67 5.99 -2.33 -23.14
N VAL A 68 5.47 -1.11 -23.14
CA VAL A 68 4.18 -0.79 -23.75
C VAL A 68 4.23 -0.89 -25.28
N ALA A 69 5.38 -0.64 -25.91
CA ALA A 69 5.52 -0.64 -27.37
C ALA A 69 5.54 -2.04 -28.01
N HIS A 70 5.92 -3.10 -27.28
CA HIS A 70 6.19 -4.44 -27.85
C HIS A 70 5.05 -5.46 -27.64
N GLY A 71 3.79 -5.04 -27.73
CA GLY A 71 2.65 -5.95 -27.55
C GLY A 71 2.32 -6.15 -26.07
N PHE A 72 1.83 -5.07 -25.45
CA PHE A 72 1.43 -5.04 -24.05
C PHE A 72 0.19 -5.91 -23.79
N ASP A 73 0.38 -7.05 -23.14
CA ASP A 73 -0.72 -7.81 -22.53
C ASP A 73 -1.03 -7.23 -21.14
N ALA A 74 -2.17 -6.55 -21.03
CA ALA A 74 -2.62 -5.90 -19.80
C ALA A 74 -2.83 -6.91 -18.65
N ASN A 75 -3.38 -8.09 -18.93
CA ASN A 75 -3.68 -9.08 -17.89
C ASN A 75 -2.40 -9.70 -17.35
N PHE A 76 -1.47 -10.06 -18.24
CA PHE A 76 -0.15 -10.53 -17.84
C PHE A 76 0.62 -9.46 -17.06
N ALA A 77 0.61 -8.20 -17.53
CA ALA A 77 1.28 -7.11 -16.84
C ALA A 77 0.73 -6.89 -15.43
N LEU A 78 -0.60 -7.00 -15.23
CA LEU A 78 -1.23 -6.90 -13.91
C LEU A 78 -0.85 -8.05 -12.98
N ALA A 79 -0.85 -9.29 -13.47
CA ALA A 79 -0.39 -10.43 -12.67
C ALA A 79 1.05 -10.20 -12.17
N GLN A 80 1.92 -9.73 -13.05
CA GLN A 80 3.29 -9.37 -12.68
C GLN A 80 3.31 -8.21 -11.68
N HIS A 81 2.54 -7.14 -11.89
CA HIS A 81 2.47 -6.00 -10.96
C HIS A 81 2.11 -6.46 -9.55
N ILE A 82 1.13 -7.35 -9.40
CA ILE A 82 0.70 -7.91 -8.11
C ILE A 82 1.86 -8.61 -7.41
N GLU A 83 2.60 -9.47 -8.12
CA GLU A 83 3.75 -10.18 -7.55
C GLU A 83 4.87 -9.23 -7.12
N PHE A 84 5.20 -8.22 -7.92
CA PHE A 84 6.20 -7.23 -7.53
C PHE A 84 5.75 -6.34 -6.37
N LEU A 85 4.47 -5.99 -6.30
CA LEU A 85 3.91 -5.23 -5.17
C LEU A 85 3.95 -6.07 -3.88
N ARG A 86 3.69 -7.38 -3.96
CA ARG A 86 3.85 -8.31 -2.82
C ARG A 86 5.30 -8.38 -2.35
N LEU A 87 6.26 -8.55 -3.26
CA LEU A 87 7.69 -8.52 -2.92
C LEU A 87 8.12 -7.18 -2.32
N LYS A 88 7.59 -6.07 -2.85
CA LYS A 88 7.85 -4.73 -2.29
C LYS A 88 7.27 -4.59 -0.88
N LYS A 89 6.06 -5.13 -0.64
CA LYS A 89 5.44 -5.20 0.68
C LYS A 89 6.31 -6.00 1.67
N GLU A 90 6.72 -7.21 1.32
CA GLU A 90 7.57 -8.05 2.17
C GLU A 90 8.90 -7.35 2.52
N ARG A 91 9.51 -6.67 1.54
CA ARG A 91 10.70 -5.84 1.78
C ARG A 91 10.41 -4.70 2.77
N MET A 92 9.30 -3.99 2.60
CA MET A 92 8.91 -2.91 3.51
C MET A 92 8.65 -3.44 4.92
N GLU A 93 8.00 -4.60 5.06
CA GLU A 93 7.79 -5.28 6.35
C GLU A 93 9.12 -5.67 7.00
N SER A 94 10.07 -6.22 6.25
CA SER A 94 11.41 -6.55 6.78
C SER A 94 12.17 -5.30 7.24
N LEU A 95 12.09 -4.19 6.50
CA LEU A 95 12.70 -2.93 6.87
C LEU A 95 12.04 -2.30 8.12
N ILE A 96 10.72 -2.40 8.24
CA ILE A 96 9.98 -1.95 9.42
C ILE A 96 10.44 -2.77 10.64
N GLN A 97 10.48 -4.10 10.52
CA GLN A 97 10.95 -4.98 11.60
C GLN A 97 12.38 -4.64 12.03
N SER A 98 13.28 -4.38 11.09
CA SER A 98 14.65 -3.96 11.40
C SER A 98 14.70 -2.62 12.15
N ALA A 99 13.85 -1.65 11.75
CA ALA A 99 13.73 -0.37 12.46
C ALA A 99 13.15 -0.54 13.87
N GLU A 100 12.16 -1.42 14.05
CA GLU A 100 11.57 -1.74 15.36
C GLU A 100 12.58 -2.40 16.29
N MET A 101 13.36 -3.37 15.81
CA MET A 101 14.42 -4.00 16.60
C MET A 101 15.51 -2.99 16.99
N THR A 102 15.86 -2.08 16.09
CA THR A 102 16.79 -0.97 16.38
C THR A 102 16.22 -0.01 17.42
N LEU A 103 14.90 0.25 17.40
CA LEU A 103 14.22 1.06 18.39
C LEU A 103 14.28 0.40 19.79
N LEU A 104 14.06 -0.92 19.87
CA LEU A 104 14.17 -1.68 21.11
C LEU A 104 15.60 -1.69 21.67
N GLU A 105 16.62 -1.78 20.81
CA GLU A 105 18.01 -1.66 21.20
C GLU A 105 18.33 -0.28 21.79
N ASN A 106 17.87 0.79 21.14
CA ASN A 106 18.05 2.15 21.64
C ASN A 106 17.35 2.40 22.98
N ALA A 107 16.24 1.70 23.23
CA ALA A 107 15.54 1.72 24.52
C ALA A 107 16.23 0.85 25.61
N GLY A 108 17.34 0.19 25.28
CA GLY A 108 18.14 -0.62 26.21
C GLY A 108 17.57 -2.01 26.50
N ALA A 109 16.60 -2.49 25.71
CA ALA A 109 15.93 -3.76 25.96
C ALA A 109 16.75 -4.99 25.48
N GLU A 110 17.37 -4.91 24.30
CA GLU A 110 18.08 -6.02 23.65
C GLU A 110 19.27 -5.47 22.82
N THR A 111 20.43 -6.13 22.85
CA THR A 111 21.57 -5.76 22.00
C THR A 111 21.48 -6.48 20.66
N LEU A 112 21.53 -5.73 19.55
CA LEU A 112 21.50 -6.31 18.20
C LEU A 112 22.91 -6.60 17.69
N SER A 113 23.10 -7.71 16.97
CA SER A 113 24.32 -7.92 16.22
C SER A 113 24.38 -6.98 15.00
N ASN A 114 25.57 -6.70 14.48
CA ASN A 114 25.67 -5.90 13.26
C ASN A 114 25.10 -6.65 12.06
N GLU A 115 25.17 -7.98 12.06
CA GLU A 115 24.55 -8.84 11.06
C GLU A 115 23.02 -8.63 11.03
N ASP A 116 22.36 -8.62 12.19
CA ASP A 116 20.91 -8.40 12.30
C ASP A 116 20.50 -6.98 11.91
N ARG A 117 21.33 -5.97 12.27
CA ARG A 117 21.09 -4.57 11.88
C ARG A 117 21.04 -4.37 10.38
N PHE A 118 21.83 -5.14 9.63
CA PHE A 118 21.95 -4.99 8.18
C PHE A 118 21.28 -6.10 7.37
N ALA A 119 20.71 -7.13 8.02
CA ALA A 119 20.06 -8.26 7.35
C ALA A 119 18.97 -7.83 6.36
N ALA A 120 18.07 -6.92 6.78
CA ALA A 120 17.01 -6.37 5.93
C ALA A 120 17.52 -5.55 4.72
N PHE A 121 18.78 -5.11 4.75
CA PHE A 121 19.43 -4.36 3.66
C PHE A 121 20.30 -5.23 2.75
N ALA A 122 20.59 -6.48 3.14
CA ALA A 122 21.43 -7.39 2.37
C ALA A 122 20.74 -7.87 1.07
N ASP A 123 19.40 -7.89 1.07
CA ASP A 123 18.58 -8.17 -0.11
C ASP A 123 18.48 -6.97 -1.06
N LYS A 124 19.64 -6.50 -1.54
CA LYS A 124 19.71 -5.56 -2.68
C LYS A 124 19.32 -6.22 -4.01
N LYS A 125 19.12 -7.54 -4.06
CA LYS A 125 18.91 -8.28 -5.32
C LYS A 125 17.47 -8.33 -5.83
N ASN A 126 16.46 -8.06 -5.00
CA ASN A 126 15.06 -8.28 -5.40
C ASN A 126 14.28 -7.02 -5.80
N GLY A 127 14.79 -5.82 -5.47
CA GLY A 127 14.03 -4.57 -5.66
C GLY A 127 14.11 -3.98 -7.06
N ASP A 128 15.24 -4.17 -7.75
CA ASP A 128 15.55 -3.45 -9.00
C ASP A 128 15.89 -4.40 -10.18
N ASP A 129 15.85 -5.73 -9.98
CA ASP A 129 16.25 -6.69 -11.00
C ASP A 129 15.12 -6.95 -12.01
N ILE A 130 15.11 -6.09 -13.03
CA ILE A 130 14.25 -6.09 -14.23
C ILE A 130 14.27 -7.44 -14.98
N SER A 131 15.21 -8.36 -14.68
CA SER A 131 15.23 -9.71 -15.29
C SER A 131 13.92 -10.48 -15.11
N LYS A 132 13.13 -10.20 -14.07
CA LYS A 132 11.82 -10.83 -13.85
C LYS A 132 10.69 -10.32 -14.76
N TYR A 133 10.83 -9.15 -15.40
CA TYR A 133 9.89 -8.65 -16.42
C TYR A 133 10.30 -8.99 -17.85
N LYS A 134 11.53 -9.48 -18.06
CA LYS A 134 11.89 -10.04 -19.35
C LYS A 134 11.10 -11.33 -19.50
N MET A 135 10.00 -11.27 -20.24
CA MET A 135 9.76 -12.32 -21.21
C MET A 135 11.10 -12.53 -21.92
N GLU A 136 11.68 -13.72 -21.79
CA GLU A 136 12.30 -14.30 -22.97
C GLU A 136 11.24 -14.17 -24.05
N ILE A 137 11.40 -13.20 -24.96
CA ILE A 137 10.80 -13.33 -26.28
C ILE A 137 11.44 -14.62 -26.77
N PRO A 138 10.73 -15.75 -26.90
CA PRO A 138 11.36 -16.93 -27.44
C PRO A 138 11.93 -16.51 -28.79
N GLU A 139 13.22 -16.76 -29.00
CA GLU A 139 13.95 -16.51 -30.25
C GLU A 139 13.38 -17.34 -31.44
N LEU A 140 12.20 -17.94 -31.26
CA LEU A 140 11.46 -18.83 -32.14
C LEU A 140 10.45 -18.11 -33.04
N LEU A 141 10.43 -16.78 -33.08
CA LEU A 141 9.52 -16.01 -33.94
C LEU A 141 10.25 -15.22 -35.05
N GLU A 142 11.45 -15.64 -35.45
CA GLU A 142 12.07 -15.14 -36.69
C GLU A 142 12.14 -16.17 -37.82
N ASP A 143 11.96 -17.47 -37.55
CA ASP A 143 11.90 -18.51 -38.57
C ASP A 143 10.59 -19.30 -38.47
N GLU A 144 9.83 -19.32 -39.57
CA GLU A 144 8.60 -20.09 -39.82
C GLU A 144 7.27 -19.50 -39.33
N VAL A 145 6.82 -18.44 -39.99
CA VAL A 145 5.39 -18.32 -40.32
C VAL A 145 5.17 -19.00 -41.68
N SER A 146 4.76 -20.26 -41.68
CA SER A 146 4.06 -20.85 -42.82
C SER A 146 2.54 -20.76 -42.55
N GLU A 147 1.78 -20.44 -43.60
CA GLU A 147 0.35 -20.06 -43.56
C GLU A 147 -0.62 -21.17 -43.08
N GLU A 148 -0.14 -22.28 -42.53
CA GLU A 148 -0.95 -23.47 -42.20
C GLU A 148 -1.32 -23.63 -40.70
N SER A 149 -0.91 -22.72 -39.82
CA SER A 149 -1.10 -22.87 -38.35
C SER A 149 -2.19 -21.98 -37.73
N ILE A 150 -3.06 -21.37 -38.54
CA ILE A 150 -4.20 -20.57 -38.05
C ILE A 150 -5.30 -21.42 -37.38
N ASP A 151 -5.35 -22.74 -37.59
CA ASP A 151 -6.44 -23.59 -37.06
C ASP A 151 -6.27 -24.03 -35.59
N ALA A 152 -5.11 -23.87 -34.97
CA ALA A 152 -4.89 -24.29 -33.57
C ALA A 152 -5.27 -23.22 -32.52
N ALA A 153 -5.51 -21.99 -32.95
CA ALA A 153 -5.87 -20.89 -32.04
C ALA A 153 -7.34 -20.96 -31.57
N GLU A 154 -8.23 -21.58 -32.35
CA GLU A 154 -9.63 -21.80 -31.93
C GLU A 154 -9.76 -22.94 -30.90
N GLU A 155 -8.87 -23.93 -30.89
CA GLU A 155 -8.92 -25.04 -29.91
C GLU A 155 -8.42 -24.62 -28.51
N ALA A 156 -7.54 -23.62 -28.41
CA ALA A 156 -7.06 -23.11 -27.11
C ALA A 156 -8.10 -22.25 -26.37
N GLU A 157 -9.03 -21.63 -27.10
CA GLU A 157 -10.11 -20.81 -26.53
C GLU A 157 -11.21 -21.68 -25.87
N VAL A 158 -11.31 -22.95 -26.26
CA VAL A 158 -12.30 -23.91 -25.73
C VAL A 158 -11.88 -24.53 -24.39
N LEU A 159 -10.57 -24.71 -24.15
CA LEU A 159 -10.07 -25.39 -22.93
C LEU A 159 -10.11 -24.52 -21.68
N VAL A 160 -10.09 -23.19 -21.81
CA VAL A 160 -10.18 -22.27 -20.65
C VAL A 160 -11.64 -22.14 -20.14
N ASN A 161 -12.63 -22.49 -20.97
CA ASN A 161 -14.05 -22.41 -20.61
C ASN A 161 -14.66 -23.71 -20.02
N MET A 162 -13.86 -24.75 -19.69
CA MET A 162 -14.38 -26.08 -19.28
C MET A 162 -13.82 -26.65 -17.96
N ALA A 163 -13.50 -25.79 -16.98
CA ALA A 163 -13.33 -26.18 -15.58
C ALA A 163 -13.62 -24.93 -14.71
N VAL A 164 -14.74 -24.77 -14.01
CA VAL A 164 -15.42 -25.70 -13.10
C VAL A 164 -16.89 -25.26 -12.91
N ILE A 165 -17.85 -26.06 -13.40
CA ILE A 165 -19.17 -26.42 -12.82
C ILE A 165 -19.49 -27.75 -13.54
N ASP A 166 -19.85 -28.91 -12.99
CA ASP A 166 -20.44 -29.35 -11.72
C ASP A 166 -20.37 -30.90 -11.75
N GLU A 167 -20.23 -31.58 -10.60
CA GLU A 167 -20.79 -32.95 -10.49
C GLU A 167 -21.32 -33.24 -9.07
N ALA A 168 -22.53 -32.72 -8.85
CA ALA A 168 -23.71 -33.45 -8.42
C ALA A 168 -23.85 -33.98 -6.97
N ALA A 169 -24.68 -33.24 -6.23
CA ALA A 169 -26.01 -33.67 -5.76
C ALA A 169 -26.19 -34.35 -4.38
N ALA A 170 -27.03 -33.66 -3.58
CA ALA A 170 -28.07 -34.12 -2.66
C ALA A 170 -27.68 -34.47 -1.21
N ILE A 171 -28.09 -33.62 -0.24
CA ILE A 171 -29.25 -33.83 0.67
C ILE A 171 -29.43 -32.60 1.61
N GLU A 172 -30.69 -32.11 1.64
CA GLU A 172 -31.44 -31.34 2.67
C GLU A 172 -31.10 -29.88 3.04
N GLU A 173 -32.04 -28.97 2.73
CA GLU A 173 -32.34 -27.74 3.50
C GLU A 173 -33.22 -28.08 4.73
N PRO A 174 -33.41 -27.22 5.76
CA PRO A 174 -32.81 -25.90 6.07
C PRO A 174 -32.33 -25.76 7.54
N GLU A 175 -31.43 -24.81 7.85
CA GLU A 175 -31.53 -23.98 9.08
C GLU A 175 -30.58 -22.77 9.03
N GLN A 176 -31.11 -21.60 9.41
CA GLN A 176 -30.41 -20.33 9.47
C GLN A 176 -29.36 -20.34 10.59
N VAL A 177 -28.10 -20.05 10.26
CA VAL A 177 -27.13 -19.49 11.22
C VAL A 177 -26.32 -18.41 10.51
N GLU A 178 -26.69 -17.16 10.77
CA GLU A 178 -25.83 -15.97 10.68
C GLU A 178 -24.46 -16.28 11.27
N THR A 179 -23.41 -16.24 10.45
CA THR A 179 -22.08 -15.79 10.91
C THR A 179 -21.35 -15.10 9.76
N ALA A 180 -21.67 -13.82 9.55
CA ALA A 180 -20.78 -12.93 8.83
C ALA A 180 -19.43 -12.85 9.58
N LYS A 181 -18.33 -13.05 8.85
CA LYS A 181 -17.00 -12.58 9.24
C LYS A 181 -16.63 -11.40 8.33
N PRO A 182 -16.19 -10.27 8.89
CA PRO A 182 -16.28 -8.98 8.22
C PRO A 182 -15.16 -8.81 7.20
N GLU A 183 -15.56 -8.39 6.00
CA GLU A 183 -14.69 -7.72 5.04
C GLU A 183 -14.21 -6.41 5.71
N LYS A 184 -12.90 -6.22 5.87
CA LYS A 184 -12.37 -4.93 6.34
C LYS A 184 -12.54 -3.91 5.21
N GLU A 185 -13.55 -3.07 5.35
CA GLU A 185 -13.77 -1.87 4.55
C GLU A 185 -12.49 -1.02 4.52
N GLU A 186 -12.10 -0.50 3.34
CA GLU A 186 -11.08 0.55 3.23
C GLU A 186 -11.57 1.78 4.01
N GLU A 187 -11.22 1.87 5.29
CA GLU A 187 -11.48 3.05 6.09
C GLU A 187 -10.75 4.25 5.48
N ASP A 188 -11.52 5.33 5.27
CA ASP A 188 -11.03 6.58 4.71
C ASP A 188 -9.87 7.11 5.57
N LEU A 189 -8.68 7.25 4.98
CA LEU A 189 -7.50 7.80 5.65
C LEU A 189 -7.80 9.17 6.28
N ASP A 190 -8.76 9.92 5.74
CA ASP A 190 -9.22 11.18 6.32
C ASP A 190 -9.97 11.00 7.64
N GLU A 191 -10.70 9.89 7.81
CA GLU A 191 -11.40 9.55 9.05
C GLU A 191 -10.41 9.13 10.14
N ILE A 192 -9.43 8.30 9.79
CA ILE A 192 -8.33 7.90 10.67
C ILE A 192 -7.55 9.12 11.19
N ASN A 193 -7.17 10.01 10.28
CA ASN A 193 -6.45 11.23 10.63
C ASN A 193 -7.32 12.16 11.50
N ARG A 194 -8.64 12.23 11.23
CA ARG A 194 -9.58 12.99 12.05
C ARG A 194 -9.69 12.41 13.46
N GLU A 195 -9.74 11.09 13.59
CA GLU A 195 -9.83 10.41 14.88
C GLU A 195 -8.55 10.57 15.70
N GLY A 196 -7.37 10.40 15.08
CA GLY A 196 -6.08 10.69 15.72
C GLY A 196 -5.98 12.14 16.20
N ASN A 197 -6.35 13.10 15.35
CA ASN A 197 -6.37 14.52 15.72
C ASN A 197 -7.38 14.83 16.83
N ARG A 198 -8.54 14.16 16.86
CA ARG A 198 -9.52 14.29 17.95
C ARG A 198 -8.89 13.89 19.28
N ILE A 199 -8.22 12.74 19.30
CA ILE A 199 -7.56 12.21 20.50
C ILE A 199 -6.48 13.18 20.98
N TYR A 200 -5.60 13.67 20.10
CA TYR A 200 -4.58 14.64 20.49
C TYR A 200 -5.17 15.92 21.08
N ASN A 201 -6.22 16.47 20.48
CA ASN A 201 -6.89 17.66 21.03
C ASN A 201 -7.58 17.37 22.38
N ALA A 202 -8.19 16.20 22.55
CA ALA A 202 -8.82 15.81 23.81
C ALA A 202 -7.78 15.66 24.93
N VAL A 203 -6.69 14.94 24.67
CA VAL A 203 -5.60 14.76 25.63
C VAL A 203 -4.93 16.10 25.95
N ALA A 204 -4.73 16.98 24.96
CA ALA A 204 -4.22 18.33 25.17
C ALA A 204 -5.08 19.16 26.14
N ALA A 205 -6.40 19.06 26.04
CA ALA A 205 -7.32 19.73 26.96
C ALA A 205 -7.24 19.16 28.39
N LEU A 206 -6.88 17.88 28.53
CA LEU A 206 -6.77 17.17 29.81
C LEU A 206 -5.39 17.25 30.46
N MET A 207 -4.38 17.90 29.84
CA MET A 207 -3.00 18.00 30.37
C MET A 207 -2.89 18.63 31.78
N HIS A 208 -3.96 19.25 32.28
CA HIS A 208 -4.02 19.79 33.64
C HIS A 208 -4.32 18.72 34.72
N LEU A 209 -4.73 17.52 34.30
CA LEU A 209 -5.01 16.36 35.14
C LEU A 209 -3.80 15.42 35.19
N PRO A 210 -3.65 14.57 36.22
CA PRO A 210 -2.61 13.57 36.24
C PRO A 210 -2.82 12.52 35.14
N ALA A 211 -1.73 11.92 34.65
CA ALA A 211 -1.76 11.00 33.52
C ALA A 211 -2.57 9.71 33.78
N ASP A 212 -2.77 9.34 35.06
CA ASP A 212 -3.58 8.19 35.49
C ASP A 212 -5.06 8.52 35.69
N ALA A 213 -5.47 9.77 35.48
CA ALA A 213 -6.87 10.17 35.60
C ALA A 213 -7.77 9.34 34.66
N PRO A 214 -8.93 8.86 35.13
CA PRO A 214 -9.84 8.04 34.31
C PRO A 214 -10.19 8.67 32.97
N GLU A 215 -10.38 10.00 32.94
CA GLU A 215 -10.68 10.77 31.73
C GLU A 215 -9.56 10.68 30.69
N VAL A 216 -8.30 10.71 31.14
CA VAL A 216 -7.11 10.58 30.27
C VAL A 216 -6.98 9.14 29.77
N GLN A 217 -7.24 8.16 30.65
CA GLN A 217 -7.14 6.75 30.32
C GLN A 217 -8.23 6.27 29.34
N VAL A 218 -9.40 6.93 29.31
CA VAL A 218 -10.42 6.72 28.27
C VAL A 218 -9.89 7.11 26.90
N GLU A 219 -9.19 8.24 26.79
CA GLU A 219 -8.57 8.67 25.54
C GLU A 219 -7.39 7.77 25.15
N MET A 220 -6.62 7.26 26.12
CA MET A 220 -5.55 6.29 25.85
C MET A 220 -6.08 4.95 25.35
N LYS A 221 -7.23 4.50 25.85
CA LYS A 221 -7.93 3.34 25.30
C LYS A 221 -8.36 3.57 23.87
N ALA A 222 -8.96 4.72 23.57
CA ALA A 222 -9.33 5.07 22.19
C ALA A 222 -8.11 5.09 21.27
N TYR A 223 -6.99 5.64 21.75
CA TYR A 223 -5.74 5.66 21.00
C TYR A 223 -5.16 4.28 20.77
N TYR A 224 -5.16 3.42 21.79
CA TYR A 224 -4.72 2.03 21.68
C TYR A 224 -5.61 1.23 20.72
N THR A 225 -6.93 1.44 20.73
CA THR A 225 -7.85 0.82 19.77
C THR A 225 -7.60 1.32 18.34
N LEU A 226 -7.37 2.62 18.16
CA LEU A 226 -7.03 3.20 16.86
C LEU A 226 -5.73 2.60 16.32
N LEU A 227 -4.67 2.52 17.14
CA LEU A 227 -3.39 1.92 16.73
C LEU A 227 -3.53 0.42 16.44
N ASN A 228 -4.40 -0.29 17.17
CA ASN A 228 -4.68 -1.71 16.90
C ASN A 228 -5.41 -1.97 15.57
N ARG A 229 -5.92 -0.94 14.88
CA ARG A 229 -6.45 -1.09 13.51
C ARG A 229 -5.32 -1.25 12.49
N PHE A 230 -4.14 -0.66 12.76
CA PHE A 230 -2.99 -0.66 11.87
C PHE A 230 -1.98 -1.78 12.16
N TYR A 231 -1.82 -2.12 13.44
CA TYR A 231 -0.82 -3.08 13.91
C TYR A 231 -1.41 -3.93 15.03
N ASP A 232 -0.88 -5.14 15.28
CA ASP A 232 -1.13 -5.85 16.53
C ASP A 232 -0.36 -5.15 17.67
N CYS A 233 -0.90 -4.03 18.15
CA CYS A 233 -0.25 -3.13 19.10
C CYS A 233 -0.25 -3.75 20.50
N THR A 234 0.77 -4.54 20.81
CA THR A 234 0.97 -5.08 22.17
C THR A 234 1.24 -3.96 23.19
N PRO A 235 1.03 -4.20 24.51
CA PRO A 235 1.39 -3.23 25.55
C PRO A 235 2.89 -2.84 25.57
N ARG A 236 3.78 -3.71 25.06
CA ARG A 236 5.20 -3.38 24.86
C ARG A 236 5.38 -2.39 23.69
N MET A 237 4.72 -2.65 22.56
CA MET A 237 4.76 -1.79 21.37
C MET A 237 4.20 -0.40 21.67
N PHE A 238 3.09 -0.32 22.41
CA PHE A 238 2.47 0.95 22.81
C PHE A 238 3.43 1.84 23.63
N ARG A 239 4.23 1.25 24.54
CA ARG A 239 5.28 1.97 25.27
C ARG A 239 6.43 2.42 24.38
N GLY A 240 6.84 1.59 23.42
CA GLY A 240 7.87 1.97 22.44
C GLY A 240 7.46 3.17 21.59
N LEU A 241 6.18 3.23 21.17
CA LEU A 241 5.63 4.38 20.45
C LEU A 241 5.58 5.64 21.33
N ALA A 242 5.22 5.50 22.60
CA ALA A 242 5.24 6.59 23.57
C ALA A 242 6.65 7.20 23.72
N ASP A 243 7.69 6.37 23.81
CA ASP A 243 9.09 6.83 23.83
C ASP A 243 9.49 7.54 22.55
N LEU A 244 9.11 7.01 21.38
CA LEU A 244 9.39 7.61 20.08
C LEU A 244 8.76 9.02 19.96
N TYR A 245 7.50 9.16 20.36
CA TYR A 245 6.76 10.42 20.25
C TYR A 245 7.37 11.54 21.10
N ALA A 246 7.93 11.21 22.26
CA ALA A 246 8.59 12.18 23.13
C ALA A 246 10.06 12.44 22.78
N SER A 247 10.76 11.49 22.14
CA SER A 247 12.20 11.57 21.88
C SER A 247 12.58 12.06 20.48
N ASP A 248 11.77 11.77 19.45
CA ASP A 248 12.02 12.21 18.08
C ASP A 248 11.34 13.56 17.81
N SER A 249 12.17 14.57 17.53
CA SER A 249 11.72 15.94 17.26
C SER A 249 10.68 16.07 16.15
N ARG A 250 10.63 15.18 15.15
CA ARG A 250 9.64 15.23 14.07
C ARG A 250 8.24 14.91 14.57
N PHE A 251 8.13 13.85 15.39
CA PHE A 251 6.87 13.43 15.99
C PHE A 251 6.45 14.38 17.11
N ALA A 252 7.39 14.76 17.98
CA ALA A 252 7.13 15.74 19.03
C ALA A 252 6.62 17.06 18.43
N ASN A 253 7.25 17.58 17.36
CA ASN A 253 6.82 18.81 16.70
C ASN A 253 5.46 18.70 15.99
N ASN A 254 5.00 17.51 15.65
CA ASN A 254 3.67 17.30 15.07
C ASN A 254 2.61 17.24 16.17
N ILE A 255 2.87 16.43 17.20
CA ILE A 255 1.95 16.24 18.33
C ILE A 255 1.82 17.53 19.15
N ASP A 256 2.92 18.24 19.40
CA ASP A 256 2.91 19.47 20.19
C ASP A 256 2.20 20.66 19.49
N GLN A 257 1.79 20.52 18.22
CA GLN A 257 0.91 21.50 17.57
C GLN A 257 -0.46 21.58 18.23
N HIS A 258 -0.89 20.49 18.87
CA HIS A 258 -2.17 20.39 19.59
C HIS A 258 -2.07 20.90 21.03
N GLY A 259 -0.87 20.91 21.61
CA GLY A 259 -0.61 21.40 22.96
C GLY A 259 0.87 21.38 23.27
N LYS A 260 1.41 22.46 23.83
CA LYS A 260 2.84 22.55 24.13
C LYS A 260 3.23 21.51 25.19
N GLY A 261 4.17 20.61 24.87
CA GLY A 261 4.57 19.51 25.75
C GLY A 261 3.62 18.32 25.75
N LEU A 262 2.67 18.26 24.81
CA LEU A 262 1.72 17.16 24.69
C LEU A 262 2.41 15.83 24.46
N SER A 263 3.46 15.78 23.62
CA SER A 263 4.24 14.56 23.37
C SER A 263 4.80 13.93 24.65
N THR A 264 5.26 14.75 25.61
CA THR A 264 5.79 14.26 26.89
C THR A 264 4.68 13.75 27.80
N TYR A 265 3.58 14.49 27.90
CA TYR A 265 2.41 14.08 28.68
C TYR A 265 1.74 12.82 28.12
N LEU A 266 1.63 12.75 26.79
CA LEU A 266 1.09 11.61 26.07
C LEU A 266 1.92 10.34 26.36
N LYS A 267 3.25 10.48 26.40
CA LYS A 267 4.12 9.37 26.80
C LYS A 267 3.75 8.84 28.20
N GLU A 268 3.63 9.70 29.20
CA GLU A 268 3.28 9.29 30.56
C GLU A 268 1.92 8.58 30.61
N ALA A 269 0.91 9.13 29.94
CA ALA A 269 -0.43 8.55 29.88
C ALA A 269 -0.45 7.17 29.20
N MET A 270 0.30 7.01 28.10
CA MET A 270 0.43 5.74 27.38
C MET A 270 1.11 4.66 28.23
N TYR A 271 2.09 5.04 29.06
CA TYR A 271 2.77 4.13 29.98
C TYR A 271 1.85 3.59 31.07
N VAL A 272 1.04 4.47 31.67
CA VAL A 272 0.04 4.07 32.67
C VAL A 272 -0.97 3.10 32.07
N TYR A 273 -1.48 3.41 30.87
CA TYR A 273 -2.43 2.55 30.18
C TYR A 273 -1.84 1.17 29.83
N ALA A 274 -0.61 1.15 29.32
CA ALA A 274 0.08 -0.09 28.99
C ALA A 274 0.33 -0.97 30.22
N ALA A 275 0.66 -0.38 31.37
CA ALA A 275 0.83 -1.12 32.63
C ALA A 275 -0.48 -1.78 33.06
N ALA A 276 -1.59 -1.04 33.02
CA ALA A 276 -2.91 -1.56 33.36
C ALA A 276 -3.36 -2.73 32.46
N LEU A 277 -2.90 -2.79 31.20
CA LEU A 277 -3.16 -3.91 30.28
C LEU A 277 -2.30 -5.17 30.55
N GLN A 278 -1.17 -5.04 31.25
CA GLN A 278 -0.33 -6.19 31.63
C GLN A 278 -0.76 -6.85 32.93
N ASP A 279 -1.47 -6.10 33.78
CA ASP A 279 -1.99 -6.56 35.08
C ASP A 279 -3.44 -7.12 35.01
N ALA A 280 -4.05 -7.12 33.81
CA ALA A 280 -5.42 -7.58 33.53
C ALA A 280 -5.44 -8.96 32.85
#